data_AF-J8DD42-F1
#
_entry.id   AF-J8DD42-F1
#
_cell.length_a   1.000
_cell.length_b   1.000
_cell.length_c   1.000
_cell.angle_alpha   90.00
_cell.angle_beta   90.00
_cell.angle_gamma   90.00
#
_symmetry.space_group_name_H-M   'P 1'
#
loop_
_entity.id
_entity.type
_entity.pdbx_description
1 polymer ?
#
loop_
_entity_poly.entity_id
_entity_poly.type
_entity_poly.pdbx_seq_one_letter_code
_entity_poly.pdbx_strand_id
1 'polypeptide(L)'
;MYNEKMAFKQILVLTISATVGTLLYFAIDSWIVVTLLNMILMFILLKIVGVRIPAAYAFPLLPLVFPDEMIKMLPVSSFIAGVFLFGAVLLYKKWEMKQKGMQM
;
A
#
# COMPACT_ATOMS: atom_id res chain seq x y z
N MET A 1 -14.40 -2.27 13.66
CA MET A 1 -13.35 -2.02 14.68
C MET A 1 -11.98 -2.11 14.02
N TYR A 2 -11.28 -0.99 13.76
CA TYR A 2 -9.88 -1.00 13.24
C TYR A 2 -8.98 -1.84 14.17
N ASN A 3 -8.37 -2.88 13.62
CA ASN A 3 -7.61 -3.89 14.35
C ASN A 3 -6.19 -3.97 13.76
N GLU A 4 -5.22 -4.44 14.54
CA GLU A 4 -3.83 -4.66 14.14
C GLU A 4 -3.73 -5.48 12.85
N LYS A 5 -4.59 -6.51 12.71
CA LYS A 5 -4.70 -7.30 11.48
C LYS A 5 -5.04 -6.47 10.25
N MET A 6 -5.88 -5.44 10.39
CA MET A 6 -6.26 -4.56 9.28
C MET A 6 -5.12 -3.63 8.89
N ALA A 7 -4.44 -3.05 9.87
CA ALA A 7 -3.26 -2.21 9.63
C ALA A 7 -2.15 -2.99 8.92
N PHE A 8 -1.86 -4.21 9.38
CA PHE A 8 -0.87 -5.09 8.74
C PHE A 8 -1.24 -5.38 7.28
N LYS A 9 -2.50 -5.75 7.01
CA LYS A 9 -2.99 -5.95 5.64
C LYS A 9 -2.83 -4.68 4.77
N GLN A 10 -3.11 -3.50 5.32
CA GLN A 10 -2.96 -2.23 4.60
C GLN A 10 -1.50 -1.94 4.24
N ILE A 11 -0.59 -2.04 5.21
CA ILE A 11 0.85 -1.84 4.99
C ILE A 11 1.38 -2.80 3.93
N LEU A 12 1.03 -4.08 4.06
CA LEU A 12 1.47 -5.14 3.16
C LEU A 12 0.96 -4.89 1.73
N VAL A 13 -0.35 -4.63 1.56
CA VAL A 13 -0.95 -4.39 0.24
C VAL A 13 -0.33 -3.18 -0.45
N LEU A 14 -0.14 -2.07 0.26
CA LEU A 14 0.43 -0.86 -0.34
C LEU A 14 1.90 -1.06 -0.71
N THR A 15 2.67 -1.76 0.13
CA THR A 15 4.07 -2.08 -0.16
C THR A 15 4.20 -3.01 -1.36
N ILE A 16 3.41 -4.09 -1.43
CA ILE A 16 3.39 -4.99 -2.58
C ILE A 16 2.97 -4.23 -3.84
N SER A 17 1.97 -3.36 -3.74
CA SER A 17 1.52 -2.53 -4.85
C SER A 17 2.65 -1.64 -5.39
N ALA A 18 3.35 -0.92 -4.52
CA ALA A 18 4.52 -0.12 -4.90
C ALA A 18 5.61 -0.97 -5.56
N THR A 19 5.92 -2.14 -5.00
CA THR A 19 6.91 -3.08 -5.54
C THR A 19 6.54 -3.57 -6.94
N VAL A 20 5.29 -4.03 -7.13
CA VAL A 20 4.82 -4.53 -8.42
C VAL A 20 4.87 -3.43 -9.48
N GLY A 21 4.40 -2.23 -9.17
CA GLY A 21 4.45 -1.12 -10.13
C GLY A 21 5.88 -0.72 -10.48
N THR A 22 6.77 -0.68 -9.49
CA THR A 22 8.19 -0.39 -9.69
C THR A 22 8.86 -1.43 -10.59
N LEU A 23 8.61 -2.71 -10.35
CA LEU A 23 9.17 -3.79 -11.16
C LEU A 23 8.64 -3.78 -12.59
N LEU A 24 7.33 -3.60 -12.76
CA LEU A 24 6.72 -3.55 -14.10
C LEU A 24 7.19 -2.33 -14.91
N TYR A 25 7.37 -1.18 -14.26
CA TYR A 25 7.91 0.02 -14.89
C TYR A 25 9.31 -0.22 -15.48
N PHE A 26 10.21 -0.88 -14.74
CA PHE A 26 11.54 -1.19 -15.25
C PHE A 26 11.58 -2.37 -16.24
N ALA A 27 10.61 -3.28 -16.17
CA ALA A 27 10.58 -4.47 -17.02
C ALA A 27 9.92 -4.24 -18.39
N ILE A 28 9.04 -3.25 -18.52
CA ILE A 28 8.20 -3.04 -19.71
C ILE A 28 8.22 -1.56 -20.09
N ASP A 29 8.67 -1.27 -21.31
CA ASP A 29 8.79 0.10 -21.84
C ASP A 29 7.42 0.74 -22.18
N SER A 30 6.41 -0.09 -22.50
CA SER A 30 5.07 0.40 -22.84
C SER A 30 4.25 0.77 -21.59
N TRP A 31 4.10 2.06 -21.35
CA TRP A 31 3.26 2.63 -20.29
C TRP A 31 1.80 2.11 -20.27
N ILE A 32 1.21 1.85 -21.44
CA ILE A 32 -0.15 1.31 -21.59
C ILE A 32 -0.22 -0.13 -21.06
N VAL A 33 0.75 -0.96 -21.43
CA VAL A 33 0.83 -2.36 -20.99
C VAL A 33 1.07 -2.44 -19.48
N VAL A 34 2.00 -1.63 -18.97
CA VAL A 34 2.28 -1.50 -17.52
C VAL A 34 1.00 -1.13 -16.75
N THR A 35 0.26 -0.14 -17.24
CA THR A 35 -0.99 0.31 -16.60
C THR A 35 -2.04 -0.81 -16.57
N LEU A 36 -2.28 -1.48 -17.69
CA LEU A 36 -3.26 -2.57 -17.77
C LEU A 36 -2.89 -3.74 -16.84
N LEU A 37 -1.61 -4.14 -16.84
CA LEU A 37 -1.11 -5.20 -15.96
C LEU A 37 -1.26 -4.81 -14.49
N ASN A 38 -0.91 -3.57 -14.14
CA ASN A 38 -1.09 -3.06 -12.79
C ASN A 38 -2.56 -3.11 -12.35
N MET A 39 -3.51 -2.72 -13.20
CA MET A 39 -4.94 -2.80 -12.86
C MET A 39 -5.40 -4.23 -12.57
N ILE A 40 -4.98 -5.19 -13.41
CA ILE A 40 -5.33 -6.61 -13.24
C ILE A 40 -4.67 -7.18 -11.97
N LEU A 41 -3.37 -6.93 -11.77
CA LEU A 41 -2.63 -7.43 -10.62
C LEU A 41 -3.14 -6.85 -9.31
N MET A 42 -3.47 -5.56 -9.26
CA MET A 42 -4.01 -4.94 -8.06
C MET A 42 -5.41 -5.44 -7.73
N PHE A 43 -6.23 -5.70 -8.75
CA PHE A 43 -7.53 -6.34 -8.55
C PHE A 43 -7.38 -7.74 -7.92
N ILE A 44 -6.47 -8.55 -8.44
CA ILE A 44 -6.16 -9.87 -7.91
C ILE A 44 -5.62 -9.76 -6.47
N LEU A 45 -4.65 -8.88 -6.23
CA LEU A 45 -4.04 -8.65 -4.91
C LEU A 45 -5.10 -8.31 -3.85
N LEU A 46 -5.96 -7.33 -4.14
CA LEU A 46 -7.02 -6.91 -3.22
C LEU A 46 -8.03 -8.02 -2.97
N LYS A 47 -8.35 -8.83 -3.99
CA LYS A 47 -9.25 -9.97 -3.87
C LYS A 47 -8.67 -11.08 -3.00
N ILE A 48 -7.37 -11.40 -3.16
CA ILE A 48 -6.65 -12.40 -2.35
C ILE A 48 -6.58 -11.97 -0.89
N VAL A 49 -6.22 -10.71 -0.63
CA VAL A 49 -6.06 -10.20 0.75
C VAL A 49 -7.43 -9.97 1.42
N GLY A 50 -8.49 -9.84 0.62
CA GLY A 50 -9.87 -9.63 1.08
C GLY A 50 -10.08 -8.24 1.67
N VAL A 51 -9.44 -7.22 1.10
CA VAL A 51 -9.52 -5.82 1.55
C VAL A 51 -9.86 -4.89 0.40
N ARG A 52 -10.57 -3.79 0.70
CA ARG A 52 -10.87 -2.74 -0.28
C ARG A 52 -10.03 -1.52 0.06
N ILE A 53 -8.92 -1.36 -0.67
CA ILE A 53 -7.99 -0.23 -0.50
C ILE A 53 -7.82 0.42 -1.88
N PRO A 54 -8.60 1.45 -2.21
CA PRO A 54 -8.50 2.13 -3.51
C PRO A 54 -7.09 2.65 -3.79
N ALA A 55 -6.37 3.10 -2.76
CA ALA A 55 -4.99 3.57 -2.87
C ALA A 55 -4.04 2.51 -3.45
N ALA A 56 -4.33 1.21 -3.29
CA ALA A 56 -3.52 0.14 -3.88
C ALA A 56 -3.51 0.16 -5.42
N TYR A 57 -4.46 0.81 -6.08
CA TYR A 57 -4.44 1.01 -7.53
C TYR A 57 -3.64 2.24 -7.97
N ALA A 58 -3.40 3.19 -7.06
CA ALA A 58 -2.64 4.40 -7.37
C ALA A 58 -1.13 4.17 -7.22
N PHE A 59 -0.73 3.42 -6.19
CA PHE A 59 0.67 3.13 -5.88
C PHE A 59 1.51 2.54 -7.03
N PRO A 60 1.00 1.61 -7.86
CA PRO A 60 1.80 1.02 -8.91
C PRO A 60 1.89 1.90 -10.16
N LEU A 61 1.10 2.98 -10.21
CA LEU A 61 1.14 4.00 -11.27
C LEU A 61 2.05 5.17 -10.90
N LEU A 62 2.46 5.29 -9.64
CA LEU A 62 3.42 6.32 -9.19
C LEU A 62 4.74 6.35 -9.98
N PRO A 63 5.32 5.21 -10.42
CA PRO A 63 6.49 5.22 -11.29
C PRO A 63 6.29 6.01 -12.60
N LEU A 64 5.08 6.13 -13.12
CA LEU A 64 4.80 6.85 -14.37
C LEU A 64 4.86 8.38 -14.21
N VAL A 65 4.83 8.88 -12.97
CA VAL A 65 4.80 10.34 -12.67
C VAL A 65 6.03 10.82 -11.89
N PHE A 66 6.81 9.90 -11.34
CA PHE A 66 8.01 10.22 -10.56
C PHE A 66 9.29 10.17 -11.41
N PRO A 67 10.34 10.91 -11.02
CA PRO A 67 11.65 10.78 -11.62
C PRO A 67 12.29 9.42 -11.26
N ASP A 68 13.07 8.86 -12.19
CA ASP A 68 13.65 7.51 -12.11
C ASP A 68 14.40 7.21 -10.79
N GLU A 69 15.10 8.22 -10.27
CA GLU A 69 15.86 8.11 -9.02
C GLU A 69 14.96 7.78 -7.82
N MET A 70 13.74 8.30 -7.80
CA MET A 70 12.77 8.11 -6.72
C MET A 70 12.02 6.78 -6.85
N ILE A 71 11.86 6.27 -8.07
CA ILE A 71 11.09 5.05 -8.36
C ILE A 71 11.64 3.86 -7.58
N LYS A 72 12.97 3.71 -7.53
CA LYS A 72 13.65 2.62 -6.81
C LYS A 72 13.37 2.63 -5.31
N MET A 73 13.10 3.81 -4.75
CA MET A 73 12.80 3.97 -3.33
C MET A 73 11.31 3.80 -3.00
N LEU A 74 10.41 3.75 -3.99
CA LEU A 74 8.95 3.66 -3.76
C LEU A 74 8.54 2.49 -2.85
N PRO A 75 9.07 1.26 -3.01
CA PRO A 75 8.69 0.16 -2.12
C PRO A 75 9.08 0.41 -0.66
N VAL A 76 10.29 0.93 -0.46
CA VAL A 76 10.83 1.21 0.87
C VAL A 76 10.12 2.39 1.52
N SER A 77 9.90 3.48 0.77
CA SER A 77 9.19 4.65 1.28
C SER A 77 7.73 4.33 1.59
N SER A 78 7.05 3.54 0.75
CA SER A 78 5.71 3.02 1.02
C SER A 78 5.66 2.20 2.31
N PHE A 79 6.63 1.32 2.52
CA PHE A 79 6.69 0.50 3.74
C PHE A 79 6.88 1.38 4.98
N ILE A 80 7.86 2.28 4.97
CA ILE A 80 8.16 3.18 6.09
C ILE A 80 6.94 4.07 6.39
N ALA A 81 6.37 4.69 5.37
CA ALA A 81 5.19 5.54 5.51
C ALA A 81 3.98 4.75 6.02
N GLY A 82 3.77 3.53 5.52
CA GLY A 82 2.71 2.65 5.97
C GLY A 82 2.86 2.29 7.45
N VAL A 83 4.03 1.82 7.85
CA VAL A 83 4.33 1.48 9.25
C VAL A 83 4.12 2.69 10.16
N PHE A 84 4.63 3.86 9.75
CA PHE A 84 4.51 5.07 10.54
C PHE A 84 3.04 5.55 10.66
N LEU A 85 2.35 5.72 9.54
CA LEU A 85 0.98 6.27 9.52
C LEU A 85 -0.03 5.31 10.14
N PHE A 86 -0.06 4.05 9.71
CA PHE A 86 -1.01 3.08 10.28
C PHE A 86 -0.62 2.67 11.71
N GLY A 87 0.68 2.68 12.03
CA GLY A 87 1.17 2.52 13.40
C GLY A 87 0.70 3.65 14.31
N ALA A 88 0.81 4.91 13.88
CA ALA A 88 0.31 6.05 14.62
C ALA A 88 -1.21 5.97 14.85
N VAL A 89 -1.98 5.58 13.82
CA VAL A 89 -3.44 5.38 13.94
C VAL A 89 -3.76 4.26 14.94
N LEU A 90 -3.02 3.15 14.92
CA LEU A 90 -3.19 2.06 15.89
C LEU A 90 -2.90 2.52 17.33
N LEU A 91 -1.81 3.25 17.53
CA LEU A 91 -1.41 3.78 18.84
C LEU A 91 -2.44 4.78 19.38
N TYR A 92 -2.87 5.72 18.53
CA TYR A 92 -3.91 6.67 18.88
C TYR A 92 -5.20 5.97 19.30
N LYS A 93 -5.60 4.95 18.54
CA LYS A 93 -6.80 4.19 18.86
C LYS A 93 -6.67 3.39 20.17
N LYS A 94 -5.51 2.77 20.42
CA LYS A 94 -5.24 2.09 21.70
C LYS A 94 -5.36 3.06 22.87
N TRP A 95 -4.87 4.29 22.70
CA TRP A 95 -4.97 5.34 23.69
C TRP A 95 -6.42 5.79 23.93
N GLU A 96 -7.20 6.00 22.86
CA GLU A 96 -8.63 6.36 22.94
C GLU A 96 -9.47 5.28 23.66
N MET A 97 -9.26 4.01 23.32
CA MET A 97 -9.95 2.88 23.95
C MET A 97 -9.63 2.76 25.45
N LYS A 98 -8.36 2.99 25.82
CA LYS A 98 -7.91 3.02 27.22
C LYS A 98 -8.60 4.14 28.00
N GLN A 99 -8.77 5.32 27.41
CA GLN A 99 -9.50 6.43 28.06
C GLN A 99 -10.99 6.14 28.24
N LYS A 100 -11.60 5.44 27.29
CA LYS A 100 -13.03 5.07 27.34
C LYS A 100 -13.32 3.83 28.21
N GLY A 101 -12.31 3.23 28.84
CA GLY A 101 -12.47 2.03 29.69
C GLY A 101 -12.93 0.77 28.93
N MET A 102 -12.84 0.76 27.60
CA MET A 102 -13.23 -0.38 26.76
C MET A 102 -12.02 -1.26 26.46
N GLN A 103 -12.15 -2.57 26.70
CA GLN A 103 -11.12 -3.54 26.30
C GLN A 103 -11.21 -3.84 24.79
N MET A 104 -10.05 -4.03 24.15
CA MET A 104 -9.94 -4.40 22.72
C MET A 104 -10.27 -5.87 22.48
#